data_AF-A0A516SIM8-F1
#
_entry.id   AF-A0A516SIM8-F1
#
_cell.length_a   1.000
_cell.length_b   1.000
_cell.length_c   1.000
_cell.angle_alpha   90.00
_cell.angle_beta   90.00
_cell.angle_gamma   90.00
#
_symmetry.space_group_name_H-M   'P 1'
#
loop_
_entity.id
_entity.type
_entity.pdbx_description
1 polymer ?
#
loop_
_entity_poly.entity_id
_entity_poly.type
_entity_poly.pdbx_seq_one_letter_code
_entity_poly.pdbx_strand_id
1 'polypeptide(L)'
;MHHAVIPVVLQFSKVAANSNLNFTFTTCGAKWSLGWRMGDSLGFSYNVVPDDIYDAESCLQSVSFNGDVLSIRTSATAPDFSNFTLTLFLQVDPHATFLQGYCTLNNEAEVYAFLGNERPVQWRNGRISAVLRPSADDYRSVLFAITGMKPGNRVGIEVSTDPAQGRVGWSLGPPYSESLGITLTSTSGQLPLVLMSYTTHYIVLQTDSASSSETSDVVMAAYLSWEPEKLPFVYLKVSCDPSISVYAQVGTRQPQLVSPTYTLFTL
;
A
#
# COMPACT_ATOMS: atom_id res chain seq x y z
N MET A 1 -4.88 29.23 -1.79
CA MET A 1 -3.70 28.48 -1.31
C MET A 1 -3.95 27.02 -1.66
N HIS A 2 -3.12 26.44 -2.52
CA HIS A 2 -3.20 25.00 -2.79
C HIS A 2 -2.61 24.29 -1.57
N HIS A 3 -3.28 23.28 -1.01
CA HIS A 3 -2.64 22.37 -0.04
C HIS A 3 -2.12 21.15 -0.80
N ALA A 4 -1.08 20.51 -0.31
CA ALA A 4 -0.65 19.24 -0.89
C ALA A 4 -1.49 18.12 -0.26
N VAL A 5 -2.04 17.23 -1.07
CA VAL A 5 -2.73 16.02 -0.60
C VAL A 5 -1.77 14.86 -0.82
N ILE A 6 -1.25 14.31 0.27
CA ILE A 6 -0.32 13.20 0.28
C ILE A 6 -1.12 11.93 0.54
N PRO A 7 -1.01 10.91 -0.31
CA PRO A 7 -1.62 9.63 -0.01
C PRO A 7 -0.87 8.91 1.10
N VAL A 8 -1.61 8.24 1.95
CA VAL A 8 -1.07 7.53 3.10
C VAL A 8 -1.55 6.10 3.07
N VAL A 9 -0.62 5.16 3.18
CA VAL A 9 -0.92 3.76 3.48
C VAL A 9 -0.37 3.48 4.87
N LEU A 10 -1.23 3.02 5.77
CA LEU A 10 -0.87 2.57 7.11
C LEU A 10 -0.98 1.06 7.15
N GLN A 11 0.15 0.37 7.25
CA GLN A 11 0.18 -1.08 7.43
C GLN A 11 0.33 -1.39 8.91
N PHE A 12 -0.73 -1.93 9.50
CA PHE A 12 -0.80 -2.29 10.90
C PHE A 12 -0.39 -3.75 11.09
N SER A 13 0.41 -4.01 12.11
CA SER A 13 0.71 -5.36 12.56
C SER A 13 0.54 -5.51 14.07
N LYS A 14 0.17 -6.72 14.51
CA LYS A 14 0.00 -7.09 15.92
C LYS A 14 -0.97 -6.18 16.69
N VAL A 15 -2.08 -5.80 16.05
CA VAL A 15 -3.10 -4.97 16.68
C VAL A 15 -4.00 -5.84 17.54
N ALA A 16 -4.15 -5.47 18.81
CA ALA A 16 -5.01 -6.19 19.74
C ALA A 16 -6.51 -6.01 19.45
N ALA A 17 -7.30 -7.05 19.78
CA ALA A 17 -8.76 -6.96 19.77
C ALA A 17 -9.27 -5.92 20.77
N ASN A 18 -10.49 -5.41 20.56
CA ASN A 18 -11.15 -4.40 21.39
C ASN A 18 -10.29 -3.18 21.78
N SER A 19 -9.37 -2.78 20.89
CA SER A 19 -8.40 -1.72 21.13
C SER A 19 -8.84 -0.43 20.46
N ASN A 20 -8.45 0.70 21.04
CA ASN A 20 -8.64 2.02 20.47
C ASN A 20 -7.28 2.57 20.06
N LEU A 21 -7.07 2.67 18.76
CA LEU A 21 -5.87 3.25 18.16
C LEU A 21 -6.17 4.69 17.78
N ASN A 22 -5.23 5.58 18.05
CA ASN A 22 -5.39 6.99 17.72
C ASN A 22 -4.13 7.57 17.10
N PHE A 23 -4.27 8.48 16.15
CA PHE A 23 -3.17 9.23 15.54
C PHE A 23 -3.55 10.71 15.51
N THR A 24 -2.72 11.56 16.10
CA THR A 24 -2.95 13.00 16.17
C THR A 24 -1.72 13.73 15.66
N PHE A 25 -1.89 14.58 14.64
CA PHE A 25 -0.81 15.41 14.14
C PHE A 25 -0.73 16.75 14.86
N THR A 26 0.49 17.15 15.23
CA THR A 26 0.80 18.46 15.80
C THR A 26 1.40 19.42 14.77
N THR A 27 1.80 18.92 13.60
CA THR A 27 2.22 19.78 12.48
C THR A 27 1.09 20.71 12.06
N CYS A 28 1.38 22.01 12.00
CA CYS A 28 0.39 23.01 11.59
C CYS A 28 -0.13 22.72 10.17
N GLY A 29 -1.46 22.72 10.02
CA GLY A 29 -2.11 22.50 8.72
C GLY A 29 -2.15 21.05 8.25
N ALA A 30 -1.54 20.10 8.97
CA ALA A 30 -1.65 18.67 8.68
C ALA A 30 -3.00 18.12 9.17
N LYS A 31 -3.77 17.53 8.27
CA LYS A 31 -5.11 16.98 8.55
C LYS A 31 -5.34 15.71 7.75
N TRP A 32 -5.97 14.73 8.36
CA TRP A 32 -6.53 13.60 7.64
C TRP A 32 -7.65 14.07 6.71
N SER A 33 -7.72 13.47 5.53
CA SER A 33 -8.63 13.83 4.47
C SER A 33 -9.08 12.58 3.71
N LEU A 34 -10.25 12.67 3.09
CA LEU A 34 -10.72 11.71 2.08
C LEU A 34 -10.21 12.03 0.67
N GLY A 35 -9.37 13.05 0.53
CA GLY A 35 -8.87 13.55 -0.75
C GLY A 35 -9.62 14.80 -1.22
N TRP A 36 -9.23 15.31 -2.39
CA TRP A 36 -9.86 16.49 -3.01
C TRP A 36 -10.39 16.19 -4.42
N ARG A 37 -11.56 16.79 -4.70
CA ARG A 37 -12.27 16.92 -5.98
C ARG A 37 -13.13 15.74 -6.46
N MET A 38 -14.30 16.15 -6.98
CA MET A 38 -15.38 15.34 -7.53
C MET A 38 -14.91 14.40 -8.65
N GLY A 39 -15.51 13.21 -8.70
CA GLY A 39 -15.41 12.27 -9.84
C GLY A 39 -14.84 10.92 -9.45
N ASP A 40 -13.93 10.90 -8.49
CA ASP A 40 -13.35 9.66 -8.00
C ASP A 40 -13.81 9.44 -6.55
N SER A 41 -14.61 8.41 -6.32
CA SER A 41 -15.06 7.94 -4.99
C SER A 41 -13.89 7.32 -4.18
N LEU A 42 -12.75 7.99 -4.07
CA LEU A 42 -11.46 7.45 -3.57
C LEU A 42 -11.29 7.49 -2.05
N GLY A 43 -12.33 7.91 -1.35
CA GLY A 43 -12.27 8.13 0.09
C GLY A 43 -12.18 6.80 0.83
N PHE A 44 -11.03 6.56 1.47
CA PHE A 44 -10.82 5.55 2.49
C PHE A 44 -10.96 4.09 1.99
N SER A 45 -9.86 3.33 2.01
CA SER A 45 -9.93 1.88 1.82
C SER A 45 -9.34 1.14 3.01
N TYR A 46 -10.00 0.05 3.37
CA TYR A 46 -9.58 -0.87 4.41
C TYR A 46 -9.46 -2.25 3.77
N ASN A 47 -8.31 -2.86 3.95
CA ASN A 47 -8.07 -4.24 3.54
C ASN A 47 -7.64 -5.00 4.80
N VAL A 48 -8.46 -5.96 5.23
CA VAL A 48 -7.99 -7.02 6.13
C VAL A 48 -6.88 -7.75 5.36
N VAL A 49 -5.76 -8.04 6.02
CA VAL A 49 -4.83 -9.05 5.52
C VAL A 49 -5.31 -10.37 6.12
N PRO A 50 -6.12 -11.18 5.41
CA PRO A 50 -6.72 -12.35 6.02
C PRO A 50 -5.66 -13.44 6.17
N ASP A 51 -5.77 -14.26 7.21
CA ASP A 51 -5.09 -15.56 7.25
C ASP A 51 -5.84 -16.62 6.41
N ASP A 52 -7.13 -16.39 6.09
CA ASP A 52 -7.98 -17.25 5.23
C ASP A 52 -9.12 -16.46 4.54
N ILE A 53 -9.53 -16.87 3.34
CA ILE A 53 -10.40 -16.10 2.40
C ILE A 53 -11.90 -16.36 2.65
N TYR A 54 -12.26 -17.42 3.38
CA TYR A 54 -13.66 -17.79 3.59
C TYR A 54 -14.31 -17.20 4.84
N ASP A 55 -13.52 -16.66 5.79
CA ASP A 55 -13.99 -16.12 7.09
C ASP A 55 -13.18 -14.87 7.52
N ALA A 56 -12.83 -13.99 6.59
CA ALA A 56 -12.18 -12.73 6.92
C ALA A 56 -13.17 -11.76 7.60
N GLU A 57 -13.46 -11.99 8.88
CA GLU A 57 -14.22 -11.02 9.68
C GLU A 57 -13.42 -9.73 9.81
N SER A 58 -14.07 -8.59 9.59
CA SER A 58 -13.44 -7.29 9.80
C SER A 58 -12.97 -7.19 11.26
N CYS A 59 -11.65 -7.04 11.47
CA CYS A 59 -11.12 -6.74 12.79
C CYS A 59 -11.48 -5.32 13.27
N LEU A 60 -11.98 -4.45 12.39
CA LEU A 60 -12.39 -3.09 12.70
C LEU A 60 -13.88 -3.01 13.04
N GLN A 61 -14.18 -2.36 14.16
CA GLN A 61 -15.53 -1.96 14.58
C GLN A 61 -15.89 -0.56 14.04
N SER A 62 -14.93 0.37 14.04
CA SER A 62 -15.16 1.72 13.53
C SER A 62 -13.86 2.41 13.15
N VAL A 63 -13.92 3.26 12.14
CA VAL A 63 -12.87 4.24 11.85
C VAL A 63 -13.50 5.62 11.73
N SER A 64 -12.88 6.61 12.36
CA SER A 64 -13.28 8.00 12.25
C SER A 64 -12.05 8.89 12.13
N PHE A 65 -12.17 9.99 11.42
CA PHE A 65 -11.16 11.03 11.41
C PHE A 65 -11.85 12.38 11.55
N ASN A 66 -11.22 13.27 12.30
CA ASN A 66 -11.70 14.62 12.56
C ASN A 66 -10.52 15.57 12.55
N GLY A 67 -10.27 16.20 11.41
CA GLY A 67 -9.13 17.10 11.23
C GLY A 67 -7.80 16.38 11.38
N ASP A 68 -7.06 16.70 12.43
CA ASP A 68 -5.75 16.16 12.77
C ASP A 68 -5.80 14.78 13.46
N VAL A 69 -6.98 14.30 13.84
CA VAL A 69 -7.18 13.05 14.60
C VAL A 69 -7.72 11.94 13.70
N LEU A 70 -7.10 10.75 13.71
CA LEU A 70 -7.61 9.50 13.16
C LEU A 70 -7.78 8.49 14.31
N SER A 71 -9.00 8.04 14.54
CA SER A 71 -9.35 7.05 15.56
C SER A 71 -9.86 5.77 14.92
N ILE A 72 -9.32 4.64 15.37
CA ILE A 72 -9.65 3.30 14.88
C ILE A 72 -10.00 2.43 16.08
N ARG A 73 -11.14 1.75 16.02
CA ARG A 73 -11.58 0.80 17.05
C ARG A 73 -11.62 -0.59 16.46
N THR A 74 -10.94 -1.54 17.08
CA THR A 74 -11.05 -2.96 16.71
C THR A 74 -12.23 -3.63 17.42
N SER A 75 -12.81 -4.64 16.78
CA SER A 75 -13.93 -5.41 17.34
C SER A 75 -13.51 -6.21 18.56
N ALA A 76 -14.43 -6.44 19.49
CA ALA A 76 -14.23 -7.38 20.59
C ALA A 76 -14.18 -8.85 20.14
N THR A 77 -14.66 -9.13 18.93
CA THR A 77 -14.59 -10.46 18.30
C THR A 77 -13.39 -10.61 17.36
N ALA A 78 -12.57 -9.56 17.21
CA ALA A 78 -11.39 -9.62 16.36
C ALA A 78 -10.35 -10.60 16.93
N PRO A 79 -9.48 -11.19 16.08
CA PRO A 79 -8.33 -11.94 16.53
C PRO A 79 -7.39 -11.11 17.44
N ASP A 80 -6.74 -11.78 18.40
CA ASP A 80 -5.86 -11.15 19.39
C ASP A 80 -4.71 -10.33 18.78
N PHE A 81 -4.26 -10.68 17.56
CA PHE A 81 -3.22 -9.94 16.85
C PHE A 81 -3.57 -9.81 15.37
N SER A 82 -4.40 -8.82 15.07
CA SER A 82 -4.84 -8.54 13.71
C SER A 82 -3.80 -7.76 12.92
N ASN A 83 -3.68 -8.09 11.63
CA ASN A 83 -2.91 -7.35 10.64
C ASN A 83 -3.86 -6.79 9.59
N PHE A 84 -3.72 -5.51 9.27
CA PHE A 84 -4.57 -4.88 8.28
C PHE A 84 -3.90 -3.64 7.70
N THR A 85 -4.44 -3.17 6.57
CA THR A 85 -3.96 -1.97 5.90
C THR A 85 -5.09 -0.96 5.78
N LEU A 86 -4.75 0.31 6.00
CA LEU A 86 -5.66 1.43 5.85
C LEU A 86 -5.06 2.45 4.90
N THR A 87 -5.77 2.78 3.83
CA THR A 87 -5.37 3.80 2.87
C THR A 87 -6.25 5.03 3.04
N LEU A 88 -5.62 6.18 3.21
CA LEU A 88 -6.25 7.48 3.43
C LEU A 88 -5.40 8.61 2.84
N PHE A 89 -5.83 9.85 3.02
CA PHE A 89 -5.05 11.02 2.60
C PHE A 89 -4.69 11.92 3.76
N LEU A 90 -3.56 12.59 3.60
CA LEU A 90 -3.07 13.64 4.47
C LEU A 90 -3.03 14.94 3.68
N GLN A 91 -3.87 15.90 4.06
CA GLN A 91 -3.73 17.27 3.61
C GLN A 91 -2.66 17.95 4.45
N VAL A 92 -1.64 18.51 3.82
CA VAL A 92 -0.58 19.28 4.48
C VAL A 92 -0.37 20.62 3.79
N ASP A 93 0.23 21.57 4.51
CA ASP A 93 0.77 22.76 3.88
C ASP A 93 1.82 22.36 2.82
N PRO A 94 1.81 22.89 1.59
CA PRO A 94 2.79 22.52 0.56
C PRO A 94 4.25 22.83 0.95
N HIS A 95 4.46 23.73 1.91
CA HIS A 95 5.77 24.08 2.43
C HIS A 95 6.15 23.28 3.68
N ALA A 96 5.26 22.40 4.18
CA ALA A 96 5.59 21.51 5.27
C ALA A 96 6.62 20.46 4.81
N THR A 97 7.79 20.48 5.42
CA THR A 97 8.88 19.52 5.15
C THR A 97 8.89 18.34 6.10
N PHE A 98 8.03 18.36 7.12
CA PHE A 98 7.93 17.28 8.09
C PHE A 98 6.52 17.17 8.69
N LEU A 99 6.22 15.97 9.15
CA LEU A 99 5.04 15.61 9.91
C LEU A 99 5.47 15.22 11.32
N GLN A 100 4.73 15.67 12.33
CA GLN A 100 4.92 15.34 13.74
C GLN A 100 3.58 15.11 14.40
N GLY A 101 3.58 14.27 15.43
CA GLY A 101 2.38 13.95 16.17
C GLY A 101 2.59 12.90 17.23
N TYR A 102 1.49 12.27 17.61
CA TYR A 102 1.44 11.16 18.54
C TYR A 102 0.52 10.07 18.01
N CYS A 103 0.85 8.82 18.29
CA CYS A 103 -0.12 7.74 18.17
C CYS A 103 -0.28 6.99 19.49
N THR A 104 -1.48 6.47 19.72
CA THR A 104 -1.79 5.55 20.80
C THR A 104 -2.07 4.19 20.19
N LEU A 105 -1.25 3.19 20.53
CA LEU A 105 -1.33 1.81 20.04
C LEU A 105 -1.19 0.85 21.22
N ASN A 106 -1.60 -0.42 21.08
CA ASN A 106 -1.18 -1.45 22.03
C ASN A 106 0.34 -1.67 21.96
N ASN A 107 0.92 -2.25 23.01
CA ASN A 107 2.38 -2.30 23.18
C ASN A 107 3.11 -3.06 22.06
N GLU A 108 2.55 -4.16 21.56
CA GLU A 108 3.17 -4.91 20.45
C GLU A 108 2.85 -4.34 19.06
N ALA A 109 1.89 -3.42 18.94
CA ALA A 109 1.47 -2.93 17.64
C ALA A 109 2.52 -2.03 16.99
N GLU A 110 2.69 -2.25 15.70
CA GLU A 110 3.59 -1.49 14.85
C GLU A 110 2.84 -1.04 13.62
N VAL A 111 3.10 0.20 13.19
CA VAL A 111 2.51 0.76 11.98
C VAL A 111 3.62 1.22 11.06
N TYR A 112 3.67 0.65 9.85
CA TYR A 112 4.49 1.19 8.78
C TYR A 112 3.66 2.21 8.00
N ALA A 113 4.00 3.48 8.15
CA ALA A 113 3.32 4.58 7.50
C ALA A 113 4.05 4.98 6.22
N PHE A 114 3.44 4.71 5.07
CA PHE A 114 3.90 5.12 3.76
C PHE A 114 3.23 6.45 3.41
N LEU A 115 4.01 7.52 3.28
CA LEU A 115 3.51 8.86 2.96
C LEU A 115 3.96 9.20 1.53
N GLY A 116 3.05 9.12 0.56
CA GLY A 116 3.41 9.35 -0.84
C GLY A 116 4.36 8.28 -1.37
N ASN A 117 5.49 8.75 -1.90
CA ASN A 117 6.57 7.91 -2.43
C ASN A 117 7.77 7.83 -1.45
N GLU A 118 7.58 8.22 -0.18
CA GLU A 118 8.64 8.22 0.83
C GLU A 118 8.90 6.83 1.43
N ARG A 119 10.04 6.69 2.12
CA ARG A 119 10.30 5.53 2.98
C ARG A 119 9.21 5.39 4.05
N PRO A 120 8.84 4.14 4.41
CA PRO A 120 7.83 3.94 5.42
C PRO A 120 8.47 4.30 6.74
N VAL A 121 7.78 5.12 7.52
CA VAL A 121 8.23 5.37 8.87
C VAL A 121 7.53 4.38 9.78
N GLN A 122 8.32 3.65 10.56
CA GLN A 122 7.77 2.78 11.60
C GLN A 122 7.32 3.66 12.76
N TRP A 123 6.03 3.60 13.06
CA TRP A 123 5.41 4.25 14.19
C TRP A 123 5.04 3.19 15.24
N ARG A 124 5.31 3.54 16.50
CA ARG A 124 4.94 2.78 17.70
C ARG A 124 4.24 3.72 18.66
N ASN A 125 3.55 3.16 19.64
CA ASN A 125 2.88 3.92 20.68
C ASN A 125 3.78 5.06 21.22
N GLY A 126 3.30 6.30 21.14
CA GLY A 126 4.05 7.50 21.54
C GLY A 126 4.22 8.52 20.41
N ARG A 127 5.39 9.17 20.36
CA ARG A 127 5.69 10.23 19.38
C ARG A 127 5.92 9.64 18.00
N ILE A 128 5.35 10.28 16.99
CA ILE A 128 5.55 9.94 15.59
C ILE A 128 6.10 11.14 14.82
N SER A 129 6.87 10.86 13.79
CA SER A 129 7.39 11.88 12.87
C SER A 129 7.64 11.28 11.51
N ALA A 130 7.66 12.12 10.48
CA ALA A 130 8.13 11.77 9.14
C ALA A 130 8.68 13.01 8.43
N VAL A 131 9.58 12.81 7.47
CA VAL A 131 10.01 13.86 6.54
C VAL A 131 9.09 13.80 5.32
N LEU A 132 8.63 14.96 4.86
CA LEU A 132 7.79 15.09 3.67
C LEU A 132 8.66 15.67 2.55
N ARG A 133 8.69 15.01 1.39
CA ARG A 133 9.34 15.56 0.19
C ARG A 133 8.31 15.80 -0.91
N PRO A 134 8.62 16.68 -1.87
CA PRO A 134 7.82 16.82 -3.08
C PRO A 134 7.76 15.47 -3.80
N SER A 135 6.56 15.08 -4.24
CA SER A 135 6.41 13.94 -5.15
C SER A 135 7.20 14.19 -6.43
N ALA A 136 7.98 13.21 -6.89
CA ALA A 136 8.40 13.20 -8.29
C ALA A 136 7.16 12.92 -9.13
N ASP A 137 6.78 13.85 -10.00
CA ASP A 137 5.52 13.83 -10.75
C ASP A 137 5.45 12.68 -11.78
N ASP A 138 6.60 12.09 -12.10
CA ASP A 138 6.80 10.98 -13.04
C ASP A 138 6.98 9.61 -12.35
N TYR A 139 6.78 9.52 -11.03
CA TYR A 139 6.86 8.26 -10.27
C TYR A 139 5.63 7.99 -9.40
N ARG A 140 5.28 6.71 -9.28
CA ARG A 140 4.22 6.28 -8.36
C ARG A 140 4.46 4.89 -7.80
N SER A 141 4.20 4.72 -6.51
CA SER A 141 4.19 3.40 -5.87
C SER A 141 3.04 2.54 -6.40
N VAL A 142 3.24 1.23 -6.42
CA VAL A 142 2.20 0.23 -6.66
C VAL A 142 2.29 -0.80 -5.55
N LEU A 143 1.23 -0.91 -4.75
CA LEU A 143 1.11 -1.94 -3.73
C LEU A 143 0.33 -3.13 -4.31
N PHE A 144 0.96 -4.29 -4.33
CA PHE A 144 0.32 -5.54 -4.72
C PHE A 144 0.00 -6.39 -3.49
N ALA A 145 -1.21 -6.92 -3.45
CA ALA A 145 -1.57 -8.05 -2.59
C ALA A 145 -1.78 -9.27 -3.49
N ILE A 146 -0.89 -10.25 -3.36
CA ILE A 146 -0.87 -11.49 -4.13
C ILE A 146 -1.25 -12.60 -3.17
N THR A 147 -2.38 -13.26 -3.41
CA THR A 147 -2.91 -14.26 -2.50
C THR A 147 -2.99 -15.64 -3.14
N GLY A 148 -2.92 -16.68 -2.31
CA GLY A 148 -3.07 -18.07 -2.75
C GLY A 148 -1.85 -18.63 -3.48
N MET A 149 -0.65 -18.08 -3.25
CA MET A 149 0.57 -18.66 -3.81
C MET A 149 0.89 -19.98 -3.11
N LYS A 150 1.10 -21.04 -3.87
CA LYS A 150 1.56 -22.36 -3.44
C LYS A 150 2.94 -22.63 -4.04
N PRO A 151 3.69 -23.60 -3.49
CA PRO A 151 4.94 -24.03 -4.10
C PRO A 151 4.81 -24.36 -5.59
N GLY A 152 5.82 -23.97 -6.36
CA GLY A 152 5.90 -24.12 -7.81
C GLY A 152 5.10 -23.07 -8.62
N ASN A 153 4.29 -22.23 -7.98
CA ASN A 153 3.55 -21.20 -8.71
C ASN A 153 4.46 -20.11 -9.28
N ARG A 154 3.94 -19.46 -10.32
CA ARG A 154 4.57 -18.31 -10.97
C ARG A 154 3.56 -17.18 -11.13
N VAL A 155 4.00 -15.97 -10.83
CA VAL A 155 3.24 -14.73 -11.03
C VAL A 155 4.07 -13.79 -11.90
N GLY A 156 3.56 -13.44 -13.07
CA GLY A 156 4.12 -12.42 -13.95
C GLY A 156 3.23 -11.19 -13.96
N ILE A 157 3.80 -10.02 -13.71
CA ILE A 157 3.09 -8.73 -13.71
C ILE A 157 3.69 -7.86 -14.81
N GLU A 158 2.86 -7.47 -15.76
CA GLU A 158 3.20 -6.66 -16.92
C GLU A 158 2.66 -5.23 -16.74
N VAL A 159 3.47 -4.22 -17.08
CA VAL A 159 3.01 -2.83 -17.20
C VAL A 159 3.12 -2.34 -18.64
N SER A 160 2.12 -1.58 -19.06
CA SER A 160 2.09 -0.93 -20.37
C SER A 160 1.32 0.39 -20.33
N THR A 161 1.43 1.18 -21.39
CA THR A 161 0.61 2.37 -21.66
C THR A 161 0.34 2.45 -23.16
N ASP A 162 -0.54 3.36 -23.58
CA ASP A 162 -0.71 3.66 -25.00
C ASP A 162 0.59 4.27 -25.54
N PRO A 163 1.28 3.63 -26.51
CA PRO A 163 2.54 4.13 -27.05
C PRO A 163 2.42 5.53 -27.69
N ALA A 164 1.22 5.94 -28.08
CA ALA A 164 0.96 7.29 -28.59
C ALA A 164 0.95 8.36 -27.48
N GLN A 165 0.68 7.95 -26.23
CA GLN A 165 0.61 8.85 -25.07
C GLN A 165 1.92 8.95 -24.29
N GLY A 166 2.76 7.91 -24.35
CA GLY A 166 4.06 7.93 -23.70
C GLY A 166 4.69 6.55 -23.51
N ARG A 167 5.52 6.45 -22.48
CA ARG A 167 6.22 5.25 -22.04
C ARG A 167 6.04 5.11 -20.55
N VAL A 168 5.92 3.88 -20.09
CA VAL A 168 5.89 3.53 -18.67
C VAL A 168 6.77 2.32 -18.45
N GLY A 169 7.39 2.24 -17.28
CA GLY A 169 8.11 1.06 -16.87
C GLY A 169 8.22 0.94 -15.36
N TRP A 170 8.58 -0.25 -14.92
CA TRP A 170 8.97 -0.50 -13.54
C TRP A 170 10.30 0.18 -13.22
N SER A 171 10.35 0.84 -12.07
CA SER A 171 11.55 1.42 -11.48
C SER A 171 11.84 0.78 -10.12
N LEU A 172 13.09 0.87 -9.66
CA LEU A 172 13.48 0.53 -8.29
C LEU A 172 13.06 1.60 -7.27
N GLY A 173 12.53 2.74 -7.73
CA GLY A 173 12.09 3.84 -6.89
C GLY A 173 12.30 5.20 -7.58
N PRO A 174 11.80 6.29 -6.97
CA PRO A 174 12.17 7.65 -7.33
C PRO A 174 13.70 7.90 -7.29
N PRO A 175 14.22 8.96 -7.94
CA PRO A 175 15.66 9.26 -7.99
C PRO A 175 16.24 9.79 -6.66
N TYR A 176 15.58 9.54 -5.53
CA TYR A 176 16.00 10.00 -4.21
C TYR A 176 16.74 8.87 -3.47
N SER A 177 17.92 9.17 -2.90
CA SER A 177 18.74 8.19 -2.15
C SER A 177 18.02 7.54 -0.96
N GLU A 178 16.95 8.16 -0.50
CA GLU A 178 16.10 7.72 0.60
C GLU A 178 14.77 7.13 0.15
N SER A 179 14.54 6.87 -1.14
CA SER A 179 13.33 6.14 -1.52
C SER A 179 13.40 4.69 -1.03
N LEU A 180 12.23 4.10 -0.85
CA LEU A 180 12.13 2.65 -0.76
C LEU A 180 12.54 2.04 -2.09
N GLY A 181 13.23 0.92 -2.00
CA GLY A 181 13.35 -0.01 -3.11
C GLY A 181 12.06 -0.79 -3.31
N ILE A 182 12.15 -1.86 -4.10
CA ILE A 182 11.12 -2.89 -4.11
C ILE A 182 11.12 -3.59 -2.75
N THR A 183 9.95 -3.74 -2.15
CA THR A 183 9.79 -4.48 -0.89
C THR A 183 8.85 -5.64 -1.12
N LEU A 184 9.19 -6.79 -0.56
CA LEU A 184 8.41 -8.00 -0.65
C LEU A 184 8.33 -8.66 0.71
N THR A 185 7.11 -8.85 1.21
CA THR A 185 6.85 -9.41 2.54
C THR A 185 5.81 -10.51 2.44
N SER A 186 6.05 -11.62 3.11
CA SER A 186 5.04 -12.67 3.31
C SER A 186 4.30 -12.43 4.62
N THR A 187 3.01 -12.78 4.64
CA THR A 187 2.16 -12.67 5.84
C THR A 187 2.24 -13.91 6.73
N SER A 188 2.56 -15.08 6.15
CA SER A 188 2.55 -16.38 6.84
C SER A 188 3.94 -16.93 7.19
N GLY A 189 5.01 -16.16 6.96
CA GLY A 189 6.37 -16.55 7.38
C GLY A 189 7.44 -16.30 6.33
N GLN A 190 8.36 -17.26 6.13
CA GLN A 190 9.40 -17.14 5.12
C GLN A 190 8.78 -17.19 3.72
N LEU A 191 9.13 -16.21 2.88
CA LEU A 191 8.68 -16.18 1.49
C LEU A 191 9.46 -17.23 0.68
N PRO A 192 8.82 -18.29 0.14
CA PRO A 192 9.53 -19.39 -0.50
C PRO A 192 9.86 -19.06 -1.96
N LEU A 193 10.52 -17.93 -2.25
CA LEU A 193 10.89 -17.58 -3.62
C LEU A 193 12.13 -18.34 -4.09
N VAL A 194 12.06 -18.90 -5.29
CA VAL A 194 13.21 -19.39 -6.06
C VAL A 194 13.67 -18.38 -7.11
N LEU A 195 12.77 -17.50 -7.57
CA LEU A 195 13.08 -16.46 -8.54
C LEU A 195 12.31 -15.17 -8.23
N MET A 196 13.02 -14.05 -8.30
CA MET A 196 12.46 -12.73 -8.50
C MET A 196 13.21 -12.06 -9.64
N SER A 197 12.49 -11.68 -10.69
CA SER A 197 13.03 -10.89 -11.81
C SER A 197 12.27 -9.57 -11.90
N TYR A 198 13.00 -8.48 -12.06
CA TYR A 198 12.44 -7.13 -12.15
C TYR A 198 13.05 -6.42 -13.34
N THR A 199 12.26 -6.27 -14.40
CA THR A 199 12.66 -5.63 -15.66
C THR A 199 11.76 -4.42 -15.92
N THR A 200 12.09 -3.62 -16.93
CA THR A 200 11.31 -2.42 -17.26
C THR A 200 9.83 -2.69 -17.50
N HIS A 201 9.44 -3.84 -18.05
CA HIS A 201 8.03 -4.11 -18.37
C HIS A 201 7.43 -5.27 -17.58
N TYR A 202 8.27 -6.13 -17.00
CA TYR A 202 7.83 -7.33 -16.30
C TYR A 202 8.45 -7.46 -14.92
N ILE A 203 7.61 -7.80 -13.94
CA ILE A 203 8.01 -8.37 -12.66
C ILE A 203 7.62 -9.85 -12.69
N VAL A 204 8.53 -10.74 -12.33
CA VAL A 204 8.24 -12.19 -12.25
C VAL A 204 8.63 -12.70 -10.87
N LEU A 205 7.69 -13.33 -10.20
CA LEU A 205 7.87 -14.05 -8.95
C LEU A 205 7.65 -15.55 -9.21
N GLN A 206 8.51 -16.39 -8.67
CA GLN A 206 8.34 -17.84 -8.70
C GLN A 206 8.67 -18.41 -7.33
N THR A 207 7.77 -19.25 -6.81
CA THR A 207 8.00 -19.98 -5.57
C THR A 207 8.74 -21.29 -5.83
N ASP A 208 9.48 -21.75 -4.84
CA ASP A 208 10.12 -23.07 -4.86
C ASP A 208 9.09 -24.18 -5.05
N SER A 209 9.50 -25.28 -5.66
CA SER A 209 8.71 -26.48 -5.93
C SER A 209 8.54 -27.43 -4.72
N ALA A 210 8.98 -27.01 -3.53
CA ALA A 210 8.93 -27.82 -2.32
C ALA A 210 7.50 -28.31 -2.00
N SER A 211 7.35 -29.53 -1.49
CA SER A 211 6.06 -30.21 -1.37
C SER A 211 5.16 -29.73 -0.21
N SER A 212 5.33 -28.51 0.31
CA SER A 212 4.40 -27.98 1.31
C SER A 212 3.07 -27.62 0.64
N SER A 213 1.95 -28.00 1.25
CA SER A 213 0.61 -27.62 0.76
C SER A 213 0.19 -26.22 1.22
N GLU A 214 1.05 -25.54 1.98
CA GLU A 214 0.75 -24.26 2.61
C GLU A 214 0.73 -23.14 1.58
N THR A 215 -0.36 -22.37 1.59
CA THR A 215 -0.47 -21.14 0.83
C THR A 215 0.27 -20.01 1.52
N SER A 216 0.93 -19.18 0.75
CA SER A 216 1.56 -17.94 1.19
C SER A 216 0.90 -16.76 0.51
N ASP A 217 0.62 -15.73 1.30
CA ASP A 217 0.17 -14.46 0.79
C ASP A 217 1.33 -13.45 0.85
N VAL A 218 1.42 -12.64 -0.19
CA VAL A 218 2.57 -11.81 -0.47
C VAL A 218 2.12 -10.39 -0.72
N VAL A 219 2.71 -9.47 0.03
CA VAL A 219 2.57 -8.03 -0.20
C VAL A 219 3.84 -7.53 -0.86
N MET A 220 3.69 -6.88 -2.01
CA MET A 220 4.80 -6.28 -2.76
C MET A 220 4.58 -4.78 -2.93
N ALA A 221 5.56 -3.98 -2.52
CA ALA A 221 5.63 -2.57 -2.91
C ALA A 221 6.62 -2.43 -4.08
N ALA A 222 6.14 -1.92 -5.20
CA ALA A 222 6.92 -1.63 -6.41
C ALA A 222 6.74 -0.18 -6.84
N TYR A 223 7.47 0.26 -7.86
CA TYR A 223 7.38 1.63 -8.38
C TYR A 223 7.26 1.65 -9.90
N LEU A 224 6.41 2.54 -10.40
CA LEU A 224 6.33 2.91 -11.79
C LEU A 224 7.05 4.24 -12.01
N SER A 225 7.65 4.36 -13.18
CA SER A 225 8.13 5.61 -13.76
C SER A 225 7.58 5.78 -15.17
N TRP A 226 7.31 7.00 -15.60
CA TRP A 226 6.77 7.25 -16.95
C TRP A 226 7.27 8.54 -17.58
N GLU A 227 7.07 8.65 -18.89
CA GLU A 227 7.34 9.85 -19.68
C GLU A 227 6.27 9.98 -20.77
N PRO A 228 5.68 11.15 -21.02
CA PRO A 228 5.92 12.44 -20.36
C PRO A 228 5.28 12.51 -18.97
N GLU A 229 5.69 13.48 -18.14
CA GLU A 229 5.19 13.70 -16.76
C GLU A 229 3.66 13.61 -16.63
N LYS A 230 2.92 14.06 -17.65
CA LYS A 230 1.45 14.06 -17.70
C LYS A 230 0.86 12.85 -18.43
N LEU A 231 1.31 11.64 -18.11
CA LEU A 231 0.68 10.41 -18.61
C LEU A 231 -0.62 10.15 -17.84
N PRO A 232 -1.78 9.97 -18.50
CA PRO A 232 -3.06 9.87 -17.80
C PRO A 232 -3.33 8.47 -17.23
N PHE A 233 -2.88 7.42 -17.92
CA PHE A 233 -3.22 6.04 -17.60
C PHE A 233 -2.05 5.08 -17.77
N VAL A 234 -2.08 4.01 -16.98
CA VAL A 234 -1.24 2.83 -17.14
C VAL A 234 -2.13 1.59 -17.15
N TYR A 235 -1.63 0.52 -17.74
CA TYR A 235 -2.30 -0.76 -17.79
C TYR A 235 -1.45 -1.80 -17.07
N LEU A 236 -2.07 -2.53 -16.15
CA LEU A 236 -1.45 -3.69 -15.52
C LEU A 236 -2.13 -4.96 -16.02
N LYS A 237 -1.34 -6.01 -16.20
CA LYS A 237 -1.82 -7.35 -16.56
C LYS A 237 -1.05 -8.38 -15.75
N VAL A 238 -1.73 -9.44 -15.33
CA VAL A 238 -1.11 -10.53 -14.60
C VAL A 238 -1.18 -11.84 -15.37
N SER A 239 -0.14 -12.65 -15.28
CA SER A 239 -0.12 -14.05 -15.71
C SER A 239 0.21 -14.91 -14.50
N CYS A 240 -0.77 -15.60 -13.96
CA CYS A 240 -0.63 -16.46 -12.80
C CYS A 240 -1.56 -17.67 -12.91
N ASP A 241 -1.35 -18.65 -12.03
CA ASP A 241 -2.24 -19.80 -11.92
C ASP A 241 -3.64 -19.36 -11.46
N PRO A 242 -4.72 -20.07 -11.86
CA PRO A 242 -6.10 -19.66 -11.57
C PRO A 242 -6.45 -19.57 -10.07
N SER A 243 -5.66 -20.20 -9.20
CA SER A 243 -5.84 -20.14 -7.75
C SER A 243 -5.24 -18.87 -7.11
N ILE A 244 -4.52 -18.06 -7.88
CA ILE A 244 -3.85 -16.86 -7.40
C ILE A 244 -4.68 -15.64 -7.74
N SER A 245 -4.88 -14.76 -6.76
CA SER A 245 -5.48 -13.45 -6.99
C SER A 245 -4.45 -12.36 -6.79
N VAL A 246 -4.44 -11.36 -7.68
CA VAL A 246 -3.52 -10.22 -7.59
C VAL A 246 -4.31 -8.93 -7.59
N TYR A 247 -4.25 -8.20 -6.48
CA TYR A 247 -4.82 -6.87 -6.36
C TYR A 247 -3.69 -5.85 -6.45
N ALA A 248 -3.90 -4.78 -7.22
CA ALA A 248 -2.94 -3.69 -7.35
C ALA A 248 -3.56 -2.36 -6.93
N GLN A 249 -2.81 -1.61 -6.14
CA GLN A 249 -3.11 -0.25 -5.73
C GLN A 249 -2.07 0.70 -6.33
N VAL A 250 -2.42 1.43 -7.40
CA VAL A 250 -1.52 2.41 -8.02
C VAL A 250 -1.62 3.73 -7.26
N GLY A 251 -0.55 4.06 -6.52
CA GLY A 251 -0.47 5.14 -5.55
C GLY A 251 -1.60 5.08 -4.54
N THR A 252 -2.61 5.90 -4.79
CA THR A 252 -3.64 6.29 -3.81
C THR A 252 -5.02 5.77 -4.21
N ARG A 253 -5.11 5.13 -5.38
CA ARG A 253 -6.37 4.62 -5.93
C ARG A 253 -6.81 3.40 -5.13
N GLN A 254 -8.08 3.00 -5.23
CA GLN A 254 -8.53 1.76 -4.60
C GLN A 254 -7.79 0.55 -5.22
N PRO A 255 -7.44 -0.48 -4.43
CA PRO A 255 -6.98 -1.74 -4.98
C PRO A 255 -7.99 -2.31 -5.98
N GLN A 256 -7.52 -2.73 -7.14
CA GLN A 256 -8.33 -3.41 -8.15
C GLN A 256 -7.72 -4.76 -8.48
N LEU A 257 -8.58 -5.75 -8.75
CA LEU A 257 -8.15 -7.06 -9.24
C LEU A 257 -7.48 -6.88 -10.61
N VAL A 258 -6.22 -7.28 -10.73
CA VAL A 258 -5.50 -7.29 -11.99
C VAL A 258 -5.83 -8.60 -12.70
N SER A 259 -6.35 -8.49 -13.91
CA SER A 259 -6.76 -9.66 -14.70
C SER A 259 -5.67 -10.12 -15.68
N PRO A 260 -5.85 -11.29 -16.32
CA PRO A 260 -5.06 -11.72 -17.48
C PRO A 260 -5.18 -10.80 -18.71
N THR A 261 -6.14 -9.87 -18.69
CA THR A 261 -6.28 -8.77 -19.64
C THR A 261 -5.86 -7.45 -19.01
N TYR A 262 -5.53 -6.46 -19.85
CA TYR A 262 -5.10 -5.15 -19.37
C TYR A 262 -6.18 -4.47 -18.52
N THR A 263 -5.80 -4.18 -17.29
CA THR A 263 -6.60 -3.47 -16.28
C THR A 263 -6.10 -2.03 -16.22
N LEU A 264 -6.99 -1.05 -16.41
CA LEU A 264 -6.64 0.37 -16.47
C LEU A 264 -6.51 0.97 -15.07
N PHE A 265 -5.45 1.76 -14.86
CA PHE A 265 -5.22 2.56 -13.67
C PHE A 265 -4.93 4.02 -14.06
N THR A 266 -5.47 4.93 -13.27
CA THR A 266 -5.22 6.38 -13.40
C THR A 266 -3.96 6.77 -12.62
N LEU A 267 -3.14 7.62 -13.24
CA LEU A 267 -2.02 8.30 -12.58
C LEU A 267 -2.45 9.63 -11.94
#